data_AF-A0AAD2GAC7-F1
#
_entry.id   AF-A0AAD2GAC7-F1
#
_cell.length_a   1.000
_cell.length_b   1.000
_cell.length_c   1.000
_cell.angle_alpha   90.00
_cell.angle_beta   90.00
_cell.angle_gamma   90.00
#
_symmetry.space_group_name_H-M   'P 1'
#
loop_
_entity.id
_entity.type
_entity.pdbx_description
1 polymer ?
#
loop_
_entity_poly.entity_id
_entity_poly.type
_entity_poly.pdbx_seq_one_letter_code
_entity_poly.pdbx_strand_id
1 'polypeptide(L)'
;MIAALNIQIPKPLDLPPPTSPKDVARGKHAIDTELANSLEKLCLVEREKALFDLHGISSGNQNHDAVPQQQWMDTMKEQLSKKKHGTAYELAEKLDFAYVSDPVLMDMFLKACDFDPFEASEKMIYFFELKRQIFGVQKLVKDITLDDLDEKDKDYLINGSIQILPFGDMSGRDILMLHGSRKQRPSLQSEERVTFYVFHESAKRAYHSKMSAVTVVYFGLEAPTPETSRHSGLWYGIPFKAAGIHLCAGNTEELVRDCYGITMLPPKCLARTRVHIGTYAQCHESLSAYGIPSHLLPAKCADSPTISHHLEWYRQLEESTKKLSTMPPSPSASPAPGTYCDKDVLFGHKRNHTGNALMRKLVELQQEAYDLAPKAGKVKLAMKIVEQIQQSGGRFLRRDDEGDWVEVSSDKARDKVAHTFRNLRRTLSQQQ
;
A
#
# COMPACT_ATOMS: atom_id res chain seq x y z
N MET A 1 28.39 11.97 14.14
CA MET A 1 28.21 11.56 12.74
C MET A 1 27.07 10.55 12.70
N ILE A 2 25.88 10.99 12.31
CA ILE A 2 24.75 10.07 12.09
C ILE A 2 25.01 9.44 10.72
N ALA A 3 25.38 8.16 10.71
CA ALA A 3 25.41 7.40 9.46
C ALA A 3 23.99 7.44 8.89
N ALA A 4 23.81 8.09 7.75
CA ALA A 4 22.60 7.96 6.97
C ALA A 4 22.42 6.46 6.71
N LEU A 5 21.38 5.87 7.30
CA LEU A 5 20.90 4.56 6.89
C LEU A 5 20.59 4.69 5.41
N ASN A 6 21.51 4.20 4.59
CA ASN A 6 21.35 4.11 3.16
C ASN A 6 20.32 2.99 2.94
N ILE A 7 19.04 3.34 3.07
CA ILE A 7 17.92 2.41 2.82
C ILE A 7 18.06 2.03 1.35
N GLN A 8 18.77 0.93 1.08
CA GLN A 8 18.82 0.32 -0.23
C GLN A 8 17.46 -0.32 -0.48
N ILE A 9 16.56 0.50 -1.03
CA ILE A 9 15.31 0.07 -1.63
C ILE A 9 15.64 -1.10 -2.57
N PRO A 10 15.21 -2.34 -2.28
CA PRO A 10 15.48 -3.46 -3.15
C PRO A 10 14.92 -3.14 -4.53
N LYS A 11 15.82 -3.03 -5.52
CA LYS A 11 15.42 -2.78 -6.90
C LYS A 11 14.70 -4.01 -7.43
N PRO A 12 13.64 -3.84 -8.25
CA PRO A 12 13.06 -4.94 -9.01
C PRO A 12 14.16 -5.71 -9.73
N LEU A 13 14.11 -7.03 -9.66
CA LEU A 13 15.08 -7.91 -10.30
C LEU A 13 14.43 -8.56 -11.51
N ASP A 14 14.99 -8.28 -12.69
CA ASP A 14 14.64 -8.97 -13.93
C ASP A 14 15.57 -10.16 -14.06
N LEU A 15 15.00 -11.37 -14.05
CA LEU A 15 15.76 -12.60 -14.23
C LEU A 15 15.36 -13.27 -15.53
N PRO A 16 16.32 -13.67 -16.38
CA PRO A 16 16.00 -14.50 -17.52
C PRO A 16 15.49 -15.86 -17.02
N PRO A 17 14.56 -16.50 -17.74
CA PRO A 17 14.12 -17.85 -17.42
C PRO A 17 15.32 -18.81 -17.45
N PRO A 18 15.31 -19.88 -16.63
CA PRO A 18 16.38 -20.87 -16.68
C PRO A 18 16.46 -21.51 -18.08
N THR A 19 17.63 -21.49 -18.69
CA THR A 19 17.83 -21.96 -20.09
C THR A 19 18.39 -23.37 -20.20
N SER A 20 18.82 -23.97 -19.09
CA SER A 20 19.44 -25.29 -19.07
C SER A 20 19.11 -26.06 -17.78
N PRO A 21 19.22 -27.41 -17.79
CA PRO A 21 19.06 -28.21 -16.57
C PRO A 21 20.01 -27.80 -15.43
N LYS A 22 21.21 -27.30 -15.76
CA LYS A 22 22.16 -26.77 -14.76
C LYS A 22 21.64 -25.49 -14.10
N ASP A 23 20.99 -24.62 -14.86
CA ASP A 23 20.39 -23.39 -14.34
C ASP A 23 19.20 -23.71 -13.43
N VAL A 24 18.36 -24.68 -13.83
CA VAL A 24 17.25 -25.17 -13.00
C VAL A 24 17.77 -25.75 -11.68
N ALA A 25 18.79 -26.60 -11.71
CA ALA A 25 19.38 -27.17 -10.50
C ALA A 25 19.96 -26.10 -9.57
N ARG A 26 20.69 -25.12 -10.13
CA ARG A 26 21.22 -23.97 -9.36
C ARG A 26 20.11 -23.14 -8.76
N GLY A 27 19.05 -22.88 -9.52
CA GLY A 27 17.89 -22.11 -9.08
C GLY A 27 17.16 -22.77 -7.91
N LYS A 28 16.90 -24.09 -8.02
CA LYS A 28 16.30 -24.86 -6.93
C LYS A 28 17.18 -24.84 -5.69
N HIS A 29 18.48 -25.07 -5.85
CA HIS A 29 19.42 -25.03 -4.74
C HIS A 29 19.39 -23.67 -4.02
N ALA A 30 19.40 -22.56 -4.77
CA ALA A 30 19.30 -21.22 -4.19
C ALA A 30 18.00 -21.02 -3.40
N ILE A 31 16.85 -21.46 -3.93
CA ILE A 31 15.56 -21.40 -3.22
C ILE A 31 15.62 -22.20 -1.92
N ASP A 32 16.04 -23.46 -1.98
CA ASP A 32 16.11 -24.34 -0.80
C ASP A 32 17.08 -23.77 0.25
N THR A 33 18.23 -23.24 -0.18
CA THR A 33 19.23 -22.61 0.69
C THR A 33 18.69 -21.37 1.37
N GLU A 34 18.04 -20.44 0.67
CA GLU A 34 17.49 -19.24 1.32
C GLU A 34 16.34 -19.56 2.28
N LEU A 35 15.49 -20.54 1.94
CA LEU A 35 14.46 -21.02 2.86
C LEU A 35 15.07 -21.61 4.13
N ALA A 36 16.11 -22.44 4.02
CA ALA A 36 16.81 -23.02 5.17
C ALA A 36 17.53 -21.95 6.00
N ASN A 37 18.33 -21.08 5.36
CA ASN A 37 19.08 -20.01 6.01
C ASN A 37 18.16 -19.00 6.71
N SER A 38 16.93 -18.80 6.19
CA SER A 38 15.98 -17.89 6.82
C SER A 38 15.61 -18.33 8.24
N LEU A 39 15.53 -19.63 8.51
CA LEU A 39 15.24 -20.16 9.83
C LEU A 39 16.40 -19.86 10.77
N GLU A 40 17.65 -20.04 10.34
CA GLU A 40 18.85 -19.75 11.14
C GLU A 40 18.90 -18.28 11.61
N LYS A 41 18.40 -17.36 10.78
CA LYS A 41 18.34 -15.91 11.07
C LYS A 41 17.24 -15.52 12.07
N LEU A 42 16.38 -16.44 12.49
CA LEU A 42 15.30 -16.21 13.46
C LEU A 42 15.61 -16.87 14.80
N CYS A 43 15.18 -16.26 15.90
CA CYS A 43 15.21 -16.90 17.21
C CYS A 43 14.14 -18.01 17.33
N LEU A 44 14.23 -18.85 18.37
CA LEU A 44 13.29 -19.97 18.57
C LEU A 44 11.83 -19.52 18.60
N VAL A 45 11.53 -18.46 19.35
CA VAL A 45 10.17 -17.90 19.49
C VAL A 45 9.63 -17.42 18.13
N GLU A 46 10.46 -16.79 17.30
CA GLU A 46 10.06 -16.33 15.97
C GLU A 46 9.82 -17.49 15.01
N ARG A 47 10.60 -18.57 15.09
CA ARG A 47 10.41 -19.79 14.30
C ARG A 47 9.10 -20.48 14.66
N GLU A 48 8.82 -20.65 15.95
CA GLU A 48 7.58 -21.25 16.44
C GLU A 48 6.38 -20.40 16.02
N LYS A 49 6.46 -19.07 16.18
CA LYS A 49 5.41 -18.15 15.70
C LYS A 49 5.19 -18.29 14.19
N ALA A 50 6.25 -18.35 13.38
CA ALA A 50 6.11 -18.54 11.94
C ALA A 50 5.45 -19.89 11.58
N LEU A 51 5.76 -20.95 12.32
CA LEU A 51 5.13 -22.26 12.13
C LEU A 51 3.65 -22.24 12.53
N PHE A 52 3.31 -21.62 13.66
CA PHE A 52 1.93 -21.48 14.09
C PHE A 52 1.10 -20.60 13.17
N ASP A 53 1.70 -19.52 12.66
CA ASP A 53 1.09 -18.69 11.64
C ASP A 53 0.80 -19.55 10.40
N LEU A 54 1.76 -20.33 9.89
CA LEU A 54 1.55 -21.17 8.72
C LEU A 54 0.39 -22.16 8.84
N HIS A 55 0.24 -22.81 9.99
CA HIS A 55 -0.83 -23.78 10.23
C HIS A 55 -2.13 -23.13 10.73
N GLY A 56 -2.12 -21.81 10.94
CA GLY A 56 -3.30 -21.10 11.38
C GLY A 56 -3.69 -21.34 12.84
N ILE A 57 -2.72 -21.76 13.66
CA ILE A 57 -2.91 -22.10 15.09
C ILE A 57 -2.36 -21.03 16.03
N SER A 58 -1.86 -19.91 15.51
CA SER A 58 -1.41 -18.79 16.33
C SER A 58 -2.55 -18.25 17.19
N SER A 59 -2.37 -18.30 18.50
CA SER A 59 -3.15 -17.52 19.46
C SER A 59 -2.98 -16.05 19.11
N GLY A 60 -4.07 -15.34 18.75
CA GLY A 60 -4.04 -13.91 18.43
C GLY A 60 -3.24 -13.11 19.48
N ASN A 61 -2.50 -12.09 19.03
CA ASN A 61 -1.51 -11.36 19.84
C ASN A 61 -2.04 -11.00 21.25
N GLN A 62 -1.60 -11.72 22.28
CA GLN A 62 -1.93 -11.44 23.69
C GLN A 62 -0.94 -10.47 24.37
N ASN A 63 0.05 -9.93 23.64
CA ASN A 63 1.16 -9.16 24.25
C ASN A 63 1.17 -7.65 23.92
N HIS A 64 0.15 -7.11 23.25
CA HIS A 64 0.10 -5.67 22.95
C HIS A 64 -0.50 -4.82 24.07
N ASP A 65 -1.03 -5.44 25.12
CA ASP A 65 -1.77 -4.74 26.18
C ASP A 65 -0.88 -3.85 27.08
N ALA A 66 0.45 -3.96 26.97
CA ALA A 66 1.38 -3.23 27.84
C ALA A 66 1.82 -1.85 27.30
N VAL A 67 1.69 -1.57 26.00
CA VAL A 67 2.16 -0.32 25.38
C VAL A 67 0.99 0.37 24.67
N PRO A 68 0.69 1.65 24.98
CA PRO A 68 -0.37 2.37 24.28
C PRO A 68 -0.07 2.49 22.79
N GLN A 69 -1.06 2.22 21.94
CA GLN A 69 -0.96 2.32 20.48
C GLN A 69 -0.39 3.66 19.99
N GLN A 70 -0.69 4.74 20.72
CA GLN A 70 -0.17 6.07 20.45
C GLN A 70 1.37 6.15 20.51
N GLN A 71 2.02 5.39 21.39
CA GLN A 71 3.47 5.39 21.54
C GLN A 71 4.18 4.78 20.32
N TRP A 72 3.62 3.71 19.73
CA TRP A 72 4.12 3.15 18.47
C TRP A 72 3.96 4.14 17.32
N MET A 73 2.79 4.80 17.24
CA MET A 73 2.50 5.83 16.25
C MET A 73 3.51 6.98 16.33
N ASP A 74 3.79 7.48 17.54
CA ASP A 74 4.73 8.59 17.75
C ASP A 74 6.16 8.20 17.39
N THR A 75 6.56 6.97 17.76
CA THR A 75 7.89 6.43 17.41
C THR A 75 8.03 6.27 15.90
N MET A 76 7.00 5.77 15.21
CA MET A 76 6.99 5.64 13.75
C MET A 76 7.09 7.00 13.06
N LYS A 77 6.35 8.01 13.53
CA LYS A 77 6.45 9.40 13.04
C LYS A 77 7.84 9.97 13.20
N GLU A 78 8.49 9.72 14.34
CA GLU A 78 9.86 10.14 14.57
C GLU A 78 10.82 9.47 13.57
N GLN A 79 10.70 8.16 13.33
CA GLN A 79 11.52 7.45 12.35
C GLN A 79 11.32 7.97 10.93
N LEU A 80 10.07 8.19 10.52
CA LEU A 80 9.75 8.79 9.22
C LEU A 80 10.38 10.17 9.06
N SER A 81 10.36 11.00 10.11
CA SER A 81 10.98 12.33 10.07
C SER A 81 12.49 12.29 9.82
N LYS A 82 13.17 11.26 10.34
CA LYS A 82 14.62 11.05 10.17
C LYS A 82 14.98 10.48 8.81
N LYS A 83 14.12 9.62 8.23
CA LYS A 83 14.41 8.83 7.03
C LYS A 83 13.81 9.39 5.74
N LYS A 84 12.89 10.35 5.81
CA LYS A 84 12.13 10.82 4.64
C LYS A 84 12.93 11.56 3.58
N HIS A 85 14.07 12.16 3.90
CA HIS A 85 14.71 13.10 2.97
C HIS A 85 15.10 12.44 1.64
N GLY A 86 14.68 13.04 0.53
CA GLY A 86 14.93 12.53 -0.83
C GLY A 86 14.02 11.39 -1.28
N THR A 87 13.04 10.99 -0.46
CA THR A 87 12.14 9.87 -0.76
C THR A 87 10.82 10.31 -1.39
N ALA A 88 10.10 9.36 -2.02
CA ALA A 88 8.72 9.59 -2.44
C ALA A 88 7.77 9.89 -1.28
N TYR A 89 8.07 9.41 -0.06
CA TYR A 89 7.30 9.76 1.14
C TYR A 89 7.41 11.25 1.45
N GLU A 90 8.61 11.86 1.40
CA GLU A 90 8.75 13.31 1.60
C GLU A 90 7.98 14.10 0.53
N LEU A 91 8.01 13.64 -0.72
CA LEU A 91 7.22 14.26 -1.78
C LEU A 91 5.72 14.14 -1.50
N ALA A 92 5.23 12.97 -1.09
CA ALA A 92 3.85 12.75 -0.73
C ALA A 92 3.43 13.64 0.44
N GLU A 93 4.26 13.75 1.48
CA GLU A 93 4.02 14.60 2.66
C GLU A 93 3.92 16.09 2.26
N LYS A 94 4.71 16.53 1.27
CA LYS A 94 4.65 17.89 0.72
C LYS A 94 3.41 18.12 -0.16
N LEU A 95 2.91 17.09 -0.81
CA LEU A 95 1.73 17.16 -1.69
C LEU A 95 0.43 17.16 -0.88
N ASP A 96 0.31 16.25 0.08
CA ASP A 96 -0.84 16.15 0.97
C ASP A 96 -0.40 15.52 2.30
N PHE A 97 -0.15 16.38 3.29
CA PHE A 97 0.19 15.95 4.64
C PHE A 97 -0.96 15.19 5.31
N ALA A 98 -2.21 15.55 5.05
CA ALA A 98 -3.37 14.93 5.69
C ALA A 98 -3.53 13.46 5.23
N TYR A 99 -3.30 13.19 3.94
CA TYR A 99 -3.29 11.83 3.40
C TYR A 99 -2.19 10.97 4.04
N VAL A 100 -0.95 11.47 4.07
CA VAL A 100 0.20 10.70 4.56
C VAL A 100 0.17 10.51 6.08
N SER A 101 -0.40 11.46 6.81
CA SER A 101 -0.52 11.40 8.29
C SER A 101 -1.83 10.77 8.78
N ASP A 102 -2.63 10.19 7.87
CA ASP A 102 -3.89 9.54 8.21
C ASP A 102 -3.67 8.39 9.21
N PRO A 103 -4.33 8.41 10.38
CA PRO A 103 -4.11 7.41 11.42
C PRO A 103 -4.43 5.98 10.98
N VAL A 104 -5.43 5.79 10.09
CA VAL A 104 -5.79 4.46 9.59
C VAL A 104 -4.68 3.94 8.69
N LEU A 105 -4.20 4.76 7.75
CA LEU A 105 -3.09 4.40 6.88
C LEU A 105 -1.84 4.04 7.69
N MET A 106 -1.47 4.86 8.69
CA MET A 106 -0.30 4.58 9.53
C MET A 106 -0.48 3.29 10.36
N ASP A 107 -1.66 3.06 10.92
CA ASP A 107 -1.97 1.86 11.70
C ASP A 107 -1.95 0.58 10.85
N MET A 108 -2.31 0.65 9.56
CA MET A 108 -2.17 -0.47 8.63
C MET A 108 -0.71 -0.93 8.53
N PHE A 109 0.25 0.00 8.44
CA PHE A 109 1.69 -0.34 8.42
C PHE A 109 2.18 -0.92 9.74
N LEU A 110 1.76 -0.34 10.87
CA LEU A 110 2.10 -0.87 12.20
C LEU A 110 1.60 -2.30 12.36
N LYS A 111 0.32 -2.57 12.09
CA LYS A 111 -0.24 -3.93 12.16
C LYS A 111 0.46 -4.90 11.21
N ALA A 112 0.75 -4.48 9.98
CA ALA A 112 1.46 -5.30 9.00
C ALA A 112 2.87 -5.72 9.45
N CYS A 113 3.47 -4.97 10.37
CA CYS A 113 4.82 -5.18 10.91
C CYS A 113 4.82 -5.59 12.39
N ASP A 114 3.73 -6.20 12.89
CA ASP A 114 3.60 -6.64 14.30
C ASP A 114 3.89 -5.51 15.32
N PHE A 115 3.52 -4.28 14.97
CA PHE A 115 3.73 -3.04 15.72
C PHE A 115 5.21 -2.66 15.93
N ASP A 116 6.12 -3.11 15.07
CA ASP A 116 7.48 -2.57 14.99
C ASP A 116 7.47 -1.21 14.24
N PRO A 117 7.69 -0.07 14.93
CA PRO A 117 7.63 1.24 14.30
C PRO A 117 8.79 1.50 13.33
N PHE A 118 9.92 0.81 13.47
CA PHE A 118 11.05 0.94 12.56
C PHE A 118 10.75 0.23 11.25
N GLU A 119 10.32 -1.04 11.32
CA GLU A 119 9.92 -1.83 10.15
C GLU A 119 8.74 -1.18 9.42
N ALA A 120 7.73 -0.71 10.16
CA ALA A 120 6.58 0.01 9.62
C ALA A 120 6.98 1.30 8.89
N SER A 121 7.91 2.08 9.44
CA SER A 121 8.40 3.32 8.80
C SER A 121 9.11 3.05 7.47
N GLU A 122 9.90 1.97 7.39
CA GLU A 122 10.61 1.58 6.16
C GLU A 122 9.63 1.05 5.11
N LYS A 123 8.70 0.20 5.52
CA LYS A 123 7.62 -0.30 4.66
C LYS A 123 6.77 0.85 4.11
N MET A 124 6.44 1.86 4.91
CA MET A 124 5.69 3.03 4.46
C MET A 124 6.48 3.90 3.47
N ILE A 125 7.79 4.09 3.67
CA ILE A 125 8.64 4.78 2.69
C ILE A 125 8.64 4.01 1.36
N TYR A 126 8.77 2.68 1.40
CA TYR A 126 8.76 1.84 0.22
C TYR A 126 7.40 1.84 -0.48
N PHE A 127 6.28 1.88 0.27
CA PHE A 127 4.94 2.02 -0.29
C PHE A 127 4.81 3.24 -1.20
N PHE A 128 5.25 4.41 -0.75
CA PHE A 128 5.18 5.62 -1.57
C PHE A 128 6.15 5.56 -2.76
N GLU A 129 7.31 4.92 -2.61
CA GLU A 129 8.22 4.72 -3.75
C GLU A 129 7.60 3.80 -4.81
N LEU A 130 7.02 2.67 -4.42
CA LEU A 130 6.26 1.80 -5.32
C LEU A 130 5.13 2.55 -6.02
N LYS A 131 4.32 3.28 -5.25
CA LYS A 131 3.17 4.01 -5.78
C LYS A 131 3.61 5.08 -6.78
N ARG A 132 4.72 5.77 -6.52
CA ARG A 132 5.35 6.72 -7.44
C ARG A 132 5.82 6.03 -8.72
N GLN A 133 6.47 4.87 -8.62
CA GLN A 133 6.99 4.12 -9.77
C GLN A 133 5.87 3.58 -10.65
N ILE A 134 4.81 3.05 -10.05
CA ILE A 134 3.71 2.35 -10.75
C ILE A 134 2.69 3.34 -11.33
N PHE A 135 2.32 4.37 -10.56
CA PHE A 135 1.22 5.27 -10.92
C PHE A 135 1.65 6.73 -11.16
N GLY A 136 2.92 7.07 -10.94
CA GLY A 136 3.42 8.43 -11.06
C GLY A 136 3.07 9.34 -9.88
N VAL A 137 3.63 10.55 -9.90
CA VAL A 137 3.48 11.55 -8.83
C VAL A 137 2.02 12.01 -8.68
N GLN A 138 1.26 12.05 -9.77
CA GLN A 138 -0.13 12.50 -9.82
C GLN A 138 -1.10 11.64 -9.00
N LYS A 139 -0.76 10.38 -8.75
CA LYS A 139 -1.57 9.44 -7.96
C LYS A 139 -0.93 9.11 -6.61
N LEU A 140 0.16 9.78 -6.25
CA LEU A 140 0.98 9.45 -5.08
C LEU A 140 0.21 9.59 -3.75
N VAL A 141 -0.61 10.63 -3.63
CA VAL A 141 -1.45 10.95 -2.46
C VAL A 141 -2.94 10.70 -2.70
N LYS A 142 -3.26 9.76 -3.60
CA LYS A 142 -4.64 9.36 -3.92
C LYS A 142 -4.82 7.88 -3.65
N ASP A 143 -5.92 7.47 -3.04
CA ASP A 143 -6.29 6.05 -3.04
C ASP A 143 -6.58 5.57 -4.45
N ILE A 144 -5.89 4.50 -4.87
CA ILE A 144 -6.06 3.94 -6.20
C ILE A 144 -7.41 3.25 -6.26
N THR A 145 -8.24 3.67 -7.21
CA THR A 145 -9.59 3.16 -7.44
C THR A 145 -9.66 2.42 -8.78
N LEU A 146 -10.80 1.78 -9.07
CA LEU A 146 -11.01 1.10 -10.36
C LEU A 146 -10.92 2.07 -11.55
N ASP A 147 -11.25 3.36 -11.38
CA ASP A 147 -11.11 4.39 -12.41
C ASP A 147 -9.65 4.78 -12.70
N ASP A 148 -8.73 4.44 -11.80
CA ASP A 148 -7.30 4.68 -11.99
C ASP A 148 -6.62 3.59 -12.83
N LEU A 149 -7.34 2.51 -13.14
CA LEU A 149 -6.90 1.41 -13.99
C LEU A 149 -7.40 1.63 -15.42
N ASP A 150 -6.51 1.43 -16.41
CA ASP A 150 -6.91 1.52 -17.82
C ASP A 150 -7.67 0.26 -18.27
N GLU A 151 -8.20 0.24 -19.49
CA GLU A 151 -8.99 -0.89 -19.98
C GLU A 151 -8.18 -2.20 -20.03
N LYS A 152 -6.88 -2.15 -20.32
CA LYS A 152 -6.02 -3.35 -20.31
C LYS A 152 -5.82 -3.88 -18.89
N ASP A 153 -5.69 -2.98 -17.93
CA ASP A 153 -5.60 -3.33 -16.51
C ASP A 153 -6.93 -3.96 -16.03
N LYS A 154 -8.07 -3.39 -16.43
CA LYS A 154 -9.39 -3.93 -16.10
C LYS A 154 -9.61 -5.31 -16.72
N ASP A 155 -9.25 -5.50 -17.99
CA ASP A 155 -9.31 -6.80 -18.66
C ASP A 155 -8.45 -7.84 -17.93
N TYR A 156 -7.23 -7.45 -17.52
CA TYR A 156 -6.36 -8.32 -16.73
C TYR A 156 -6.93 -8.63 -15.35
N LEU A 157 -7.54 -7.64 -14.67
CA LEU A 157 -8.22 -7.85 -13.40
C LEU A 157 -9.40 -8.82 -13.57
N ILE A 158 -10.26 -8.62 -14.57
CA ILE A 158 -11.43 -9.47 -14.88
C ILE A 158 -11.00 -10.92 -15.16
N ASN A 159 -9.83 -11.13 -15.76
CA ASN A 159 -9.36 -12.47 -16.09
C ASN A 159 -9.16 -13.38 -14.86
N GLY A 160 -9.04 -12.81 -13.64
CA GLY A 160 -8.95 -13.57 -12.40
C GLY A 160 -7.62 -14.31 -12.20
N SER A 161 -6.52 -13.82 -12.77
CA SER A 161 -5.17 -14.32 -12.52
C SER A 161 -4.65 -13.94 -11.12
N ILE A 162 -5.26 -12.93 -10.50
CA ILE A 162 -5.06 -12.55 -9.11
C ILE A 162 -6.43 -12.35 -8.48
N GLN A 163 -6.72 -13.08 -7.40
CA GLN A 163 -8.03 -13.06 -6.73
C GLN A 163 -7.87 -12.97 -5.22
N ILE A 164 -8.80 -12.27 -4.57
CA ILE A 164 -9.05 -12.41 -3.13
C ILE A 164 -10.17 -13.46 -3.03
N LEU A 165 -9.86 -14.63 -2.47
CA LEU A 165 -10.83 -15.73 -2.45
C LEU A 165 -12.04 -15.38 -1.56
N PRO A 166 -13.24 -15.91 -1.89
CA PRO A 166 -14.47 -15.58 -1.17
C PRO A 166 -14.49 -16.06 0.29
N PHE A 167 -13.68 -17.08 0.61
CA PHE A 167 -13.54 -17.62 1.95
C PHE A 167 -12.07 -17.63 2.35
N GLY A 168 -11.82 -17.45 3.64
CA GLY A 168 -10.49 -17.50 4.21
C GLY A 168 -9.98 -18.93 4.43
N ASP A 169 -8.76 -19.03 4.93
CA ASP A 169 -8.26 -20.29 5.46
C ASP A 169 -8.96 -20.67 6.78
N MET A 170 -8.58 -21.80 7.37
CA MET A 170 -9.17 -22.30 8.62
C MET A 170 -9.05 -21.32 9.81
N SER A 171 -8.18 -20.31 9.73
CA SER A 171 -8.07 -19.23 10.74
C SER A 171 -8.91 -18.01 10.41
N GLY A 172 -9.63 -18.01 9.29
CA GLY A 172 -10.41 -16.88 8.81
C GLY A 172 -9.57 -15.75 8.19
N ARG A 173 -8.33 -16.03 7.77
CA ARG A 173 -7.51 -15.05 7.04
C ARG A 173 -7.90 -15.04 5.57
N ASP A 174 -7.98 -13.87 4.97
CA ASP A 174 -8.17 -13.75 3.52
C ASP A 174 -7.05 -14.51 2.78
N ILE A 175 -7.43 -15.24 1.73
CA ILE A 175 -6.50 -15.94 0.85
C ILE A 175 -6.34 -15.12 -0.42
N LEU A 176 -5.10 -14.72 -0.71
CA LEU A 176 -4.73 -14.11 -1.98
C LEU A 176 -4.19 -15.18 -2.93
N MET A 177 -4.93 -15.45 -3.99
CA MET A 177 -4.60 -16.45 -4.99
C MET A 177 -3.96 -15.78 -6.22
N LEU A 178 -2.73 -16.18 -6.55
CA LEU A 178 -2.07 -15.87 -7.82
C LEU A 178 -2.11 -17.11 -8.71
N HIS A 179 -3.00 -17.09 -9.70
CA HIS A 179 -3.26 -18.21 -10.59
C HIS A 179 -2.34 -18.17 -11.82
N GLY A 180 -1.25 -18.92 -11.77
CA GLY A 180 -0.19 -18.92 -12.78
C GLY A 180 -0.70 -19.23 -14.20
N SER A 181 -1.48 -20.30 -14.39
CA SER A 181 -2.01 -20.66 -15.72
C SER A 181 -3.05 -19.71 -16.31
N ARG A 182 -3.58 -18.76 -15.52
CA ARG A 182 -4.43 -17.66 -16.03
C ARG A 182 -3.65 -16.39 -16.30
N LYS A 183 -2.33 -16.35 -16.05
CA LYS A 183 -1.51 -15.19 -16.35
C LYS A 183 -1.43 -14.97 -17.86
N GLN A 184 -2.22 -14.01 -18.34
CA GLN A 184 -2.10 -13.42 -19.66
C GLN A 184 -1.62 -11.99 -19.45
N ARG A 185 -0.32 -11.74 -19.61
CA ARG A 185 0.27 -10.43 -19.29
C ARG A 185 0.08 -9.48 -20.47
N PRO A 186 -0.84 -8.49 -20.42
CA PRO A 186 -0.92 -7.50 -21.48
C PRO A 186 0.32 -6.59 -21.50
N SER A 187 0.92 -6.34 -20.33
CA SER A 187 2.25 -5.74 -20.15
C SER A 187 2.74 -5.99 -18.71
N LEU A 188 4.04 -5.86 -18.45
CA LEU A 188 4.58 -5.89 -17.08
C LEU A 188 3.98 -4.78 -16.20
N GLN A 189 3.75 -3.60 -16.77
CA GLN A 189 3.19 -2.45 -16.06
C GLN A 189 1.74 -2.70 -15.63
N SER A 190 0.94 -3.31 -16.51
CA SER A 190 -0.43 -3.68 -16.19
C SER A 190 -0.50 -4.74 -15.09
N GLU A 191 0.37 -5.76 -15.14
CA GLU A 191 0.46 -6.75 -14.06
C GLU A 191 0.85 -6.06 -12.73
N GLU A 192 1.81 -5.15 -12.72
CA GLU A 192 2.21 -4.40 -11.52
C GLU A 192 1.07 -3.52 -10.96
N ARG A 193 0.34 -2.80 -11.82
CA ARG A 193 -0.81 -1.95 -11.41
C ARG A 193 -1.94 -2.76 -10.81
N VAL A 194 -2.31 -3.86 -11.45
CA VAL A 194 -3.40 -4.74 -10.98
C VAL A 194 -2.98 -5.50 -9.72
N THR A 195 -1.75 -6.01 -9.67
CA THR A 195 -1.23 -6.67 -8.47
C THR A 195 -1.21 -5.71 -7.29
N PHE A 196 -0.71 -4.47 -7.48
CA PHE A 196 -0.76 -3.43 -6.45
C PHE A 196 -2.19 -3.19 -5.98
N TYR A 197 -3.13 -3.01 -6.91
CA TYR A 197 -4.54 -2.74 -6.59
C TYR A 197 -5.14 -3.87 -5.73
N VAL A 198 -5.05 -5.11 -6.18
CA VAL A 198 -5.63 -6.27 -5.47
C VAL A 198 -4.96 -6.48 -4.11
N PHE A 199 -3.63 -6.35 -4.04
CA PHE A 199 -2.89 -6.51 -2.78
C PHE A 199 -3.26 -5.41 -1.78
N HIS A 200 -3.45 -4.17 -2.23
CA HIS A 200 -3.86 -3.06 -1.38
C HIS A 200 -5.32 -3.18 -0.93
N GLU A 201 -6.23 -3.66 -1.78
CA GLU A 201 -7.60 -4.02 -1.36
C GLU A 201 -7.61 -5.14 -0.32
N SER A 202 -6.78 -6.17 -0.50
CA SER A 202 -6.61 -7.24 0.48
C SER A 202 -6.06 -6.70 1.81
N ALA A 203 -5.08 -5.79 1.77
CA ALA A 203 -4.55 -5.15 2.96
C ALA A 203 -5.62 -4.35 3.73
N LYS A 204 -6.46 -3.59 3.02
CA LYS A 204 -7.59 -2.84 3.62
C LYS A 204 -8.61 -3.78 4.26
N ARG A 205 -8.96 -4.90 3.62
CA ARG A 205 -9.83 -5.93 4.21
C ARG A 205 -9.20 -6.56 5.46
N ALA A 206 -7.92 -6.95 5.35
CA ALA A 206 -7.18 -7.57 6.45
C ALA A 206 -7.09 -6.64 7.66
N TYR A 207 -6.88 -5.35 7.46
CA TYR A 207 -6.83 -4.35 8.54
C TYR A 207 -8.08 -4.34 9.44
N HIS A 208 -9.25 -4.54 8.85
CA HIS A 208 -10.52 -4.62 9.57
C HIS A 208 -10.83 -6.04 10.10
N SER A 209 -10.06 -7.05 9.67
CA SER A 209 -10.22 -8.42 10.13
C SER A 209 -9.59 -8.65 11.50
N LYS A 210 -10.11 -9.65 12.23
CA LYS A 210 -9.59 -10.04 13.56
C LYS A 210 -8.15 -10.57 13.51
N MET A 211 -7.73 -11.16 12.40
CA MET A 211 -6.41 -11.79 12.27
C MET A 211 -5.35 -10.84 11.69
N SER A 212 -5.75 -9.73 11.04
CA SER A 212 -4.86 -8.70 10.47
C SER A 212 -3.69 -9.26 9.64
N ALA A 213 -3.91 -10.39 8.95
CA ALA A 213 -2.92 -11.08 8.15
C ALA A 213 -3.56 -11.84 6.98
N VAL A 214 -2.75 -12.17 5.97
CA VAL A 214 -3.17 -12.75 4.69
C VAL A 214 -2.36 -14.01 4.40
N THR A 215 -3.03 -15.01 3.85
CA THR A 215 -2.37 -16.21 3.28
C THR A 215 -2.24 -16.03 1.78
N VAL A 216 -1.04 -16.22 1.24
CA VAL A 216 -0.79 -16.04 -0.20
C VAL A 216 -0.50 -17.39 -0.83
N VAL A 217 -1.19 -17.69 -1.93
CA VAL A 217 -1.03 -18.93 -2.68
C VAL A 217 -0.69 -18.58 -4.12
N TYR A 218 0.53 -18.90 -4.54
CA TYR A 218 0.88 -18.97 -5.96
C TYR A 218 0.58 -20.38 -6.47
N PHE A 219 -0.35 -20.50 -7.41
CA PHE A 219 -0.73 -21.77 -8.03
C PHE A 219 -0.25 -21.80 -9.48
N GLY A 220 1.00 -22.23 -9.67
CA GLY A 220 1.76 -22.11 -10.92
C GLY A 220 1.72 -23.31 -11.87
N LEU A 221 0.94 -24.35 -11.56
CA LEU A 221 0.87 -25.56 -12.39
C LEU A 221 0.43 -25.20 -13.81
N GLU A 222 1.20 -25.66 -14.79
CA GLU A 222 0.98 -25.41 -16.22
C GLU A 222 0.93 -23.92 -16.57
N ALA A 223 1.61 -23.06 -15.80
CA ALA A 223 1.70 -21.64 -16.12
C ALA A 223 2.47 -21.42 -17.43
N PRO A 224 2.02 -20.49 -18.29
CA PRO A 224 2.72 -20.17 -19.53
C PRO A 224 4.10 -19.59 -19.22
N THR A 225 5.12 -19.96 -20.01
CA THR A 225 6.47 -19.42 -19.88
C THR A 225 6.45 -17.93 -20.24
N PRO A 226 6.80 -17.03 -19.29
CA PRO A 226 6.86 -15.60 -19.61
C PRO A 226 8.13 -15.26 -20.40
N GLU A 227 8.07 -14.20 -21.20
CA GLU A 227 9.26 -13.66 -21.89
C GLU A 227 10.31 -13.12 -20.91
N THR A 228 9.85 -12.56 -19.78
CA THR A 228 10.70 -12.08 -18.67
C THR A 228 10.07 -12.42 -17.33
N SER A 229 10.88 -12.89 -16.37
CA SER A 229 10.46 -13.05 -14.99
C SER A 229 10.89 -11.83 -14.21
N ARG A 230 9.93 -11.03 -13.74
CA ARG A 230 10.18 -9.83 -12.94
C ARG A 230 9.57 -9.99 -11.56
N HIS A 231 10.39 -9.84 -10.54
CA HIS A 231 9.90 -9.70 -9.18
C HIS A 231 9.57 -8.22 -8.92
N SER A 232 8.29 -7.89 -8.81
CA SER A 232 7.80 -6.50 -8.71
C SER A 232 8.17 -5.78 -7.40
N GLY A 233 8.66 -6.50 -6.39
CA GLY A 233 8.99 -5.90 -5.09
C GLY A 233 7.78 -5.44 -4.29
N LEU A 234 6.55 -5.61 -4.79
CA LEU A 234 5.32 -5.13 -4.13
C LEU A 234 5.21 -5.56 -2.67
N TRP A 235 5.70 -6.76 -2.35
CA TRP A 235 5.75 -7.33 -1.00
C TRP A 235 6.40 -6.43 0.07
N TYR A 236 7.37 -5.58 -0.30
CA TYR A 236 8.07 -4.73 0.67
C TYR A 236 7.30 -3.45 1.01
N GLY A 237 6.27 -3.08 0.25
CA GLY A 237 5.54 -1.83 0.46
C GLY A 237 4.06 -1.99 0.77
N ILE A 238 3.42 -3.08 0.38
CA ILE A 238 1.99 -3.23 0.71
C ILE A 238 1.83 -3.49 2.22
N PRO A 239 0.92 -2.77 2.90
CA PRO A 239 0.68 -2.89 4.34
C PRO A 239 -0.20 -4.10 4.70
N PHE A 240 0.21 -5.31 4.32
CA PHE A 240 -0.32 -6.55 4.91
C PHE A 240 0.79 -7.39 5.54
N LYS A 241 0.40 -8.23 6.48
CA LYS A 241 1.23 -9.29 7.08
C LYS A 241 0.98 -10.60 6.35
N ALA A 242 2.02 -11.18 5.75
CA ALA A 242 1.94 -12.50 5.14
C ALA A 242 2.06 -13.56 6.25
N ALA A 243 0.96 -14.25 6.55
CA ALA A 243 0.98 -15.31 7.56
C ALA A 243 1.45 -16.65 7.00
N GLY A 244 1.24 -16.87 5.71
CA GLY A 244 1.80 -17.99 4.96
C GLY A 244 1.91 -17.67 3.47
N ILE A 245 2.94 -18.23 2.83
CA ILE A 245 3.19 -18.12 1.40
C ILE A 245 3.36 -19.53 0.85
N HIS A 246 2.46 -19.97 -0.02
CA HIS A 246 2.46 -21.30 -0.60
C HIS A 246 2.74 -21.22 -2.09
N LEU A 247 3.76 -21.93 -2.54
CA LEU A 247 4.22 -21.92 -3.93
C LEU A 247 4.00 -23.30 -4.52
N CYS A 248 3.00 -23.43 -5.39
CA CYS A 248 2.66 -24.68 -6.04
C CYS A 248 3.18 -24.69 -7.47
N ALA A 249 3.88 -25.75 -7.85
CA ALA A 249 4.42 -25.96 -9.19
C ALA A 249 4.29 -27.43 -9.60
N GLY A 250 4.17 -27.70 -10.90
CA GLY A 250 4.12 -29.07 -11.41
C GLY A 250 5.48 -29.77 -11.32
N ASN A 251 6.56 -29.00 -11.42
CA ASN A 251 7.94 -29.48 -11.40
C ASN A 251 8.90 -28.36 -10.96
N THR A 252 10.18 -28.71 -10.84
CA THR A 252 11.24 -27.79 -10.42
C THR A 252 11.50 -26.66 -11.43
N GLU A 253 11.34 -26.93 -12.73
CA GLU A 253 11.56 -25.92 -13.77
C GLU A 253 10.54 -24.78 -13.64
N GLU A 254 9.26 -25.12 -13.51
CA GLU A 254 8.18 -24.16 -13.25
C GLU A 254 8.43 -23.37 -11.96
N LEU A 255 8.81 -24.04 -10.87
CA LEU A 255 9.13 -23.38 -9.61
C LEU A 255 10.25 -22.34 -9.77
N VAL A 256 11.36 -22.72 -10.40
CA VAL A 256 12.51 -21.81 -10.57
C VAL A 256 12.14 -20.66 -11.50
N ARG A 257 11.45 -20.93 -12.60
CA ARG A 257 11.01 -19.92 -13.57
C ARG A 257 10.11 -18.85 -12.91
N ASP A 258 9.16 -19.28 -12.10
CA ASP A 258 8.09 -18.40 -11.61
C ASP A 258 8.35 -17.83 -10.22
N CYS A 259 9.08 -18.55 -9.38
CA CYS A 259 9.20 -18.24 -7.95
C CYS A 259 10.61 -17.90 -7.49
N TYR A 260 11.63 -17.87 -8.36
CA TYR A 260 13.00 -17.57 -7.92
C TYR A 260 13.11 -16.23 -7.17
N GLY A 261 12.29 -15.24 -7.53
CA GLY A 261 12.24 -13.94 -6.85
C GLY A 261 11.99 -14.00 -5.35
N ILE A 262 11.44 -15.11 -4.81
CA ILE A 262 11.27 -15.27 -3.36
C ILE A 262 12.58 -15.22 -2.59
N THR A 263 13.70 -15.58 -3.21
CA THR A 263 15.04 -15.54 -2.60
C THR A 263 15.45 -14.16 -2.11
N MET A 264 14.75 -13.12 -2.57
CA MET A 264 14.96 -11.74 -2.12
C MET A 264 14.12 -11.39 -0.88
N LEU A 265 13.08 -12.15 -0.56
CA LEU A 265 12.15 -11.84 0.53
C LEU A 265 12.87 -11.78 1.89
N PRO A 266 12.39 -10.94 2.83
CA PRO A 266 12.98 -10.87 4.17
C PRO A 266 12.93 -12.25 4.87
N PRO A 267 13.88 -12.57 5.77
CA PRO A 267 13.90 -13.85 6.48
C PRO A 267 12.59 -14.21 7.18
N LYS A 268 11.89 -13.22 7.77
CA LYS A 268 10.56 -13.42 8.39
C LYS A 268 9.50 -13.93 7.40
N CYS A 269 9.57 -13.52 6.13
CA CYS A 269 8.66 -13.98 5.07
C CYS A 269 9.07 -15.35 4.53
N LEU A 270 10.38 -15.56 4.32
CA LEU A 270 10.94 -16.85 3.87
C LEU A 270 10.61 -17.99 4.86
N ALA A 271 10.71 -17.74 6.16
CA ALA A 271 10.33 -18.72 7.19
C ALA A 271 8.86 -19.16 7.09
N ARG A 272 8.00 -18.30 6.55
CA ARG A 272 6.56 -18.52 6.29
C ARG A 272 6.28 -19.00 4.87
N THR A 273 7.30 -19.42 4.12
CA THR A 273 7.14 -19.89 2.75
C THR A 273 7.21 -21.42 2.68
N ARG A 274 6.32 -22.05 1.92
CA ARG A 274 6.29 -23.50 1.66
C ARG A 274 6.16 -23.76 0.16
N VAL A 275 6.97 -24.69 -0.32
CA VAL A 275 7.00 -25.13 -1.71
C VAL A 275 6.30 -26.48 -1.83
N HIS A 276 5.41 -26.58 -2.81
CA HIS A 276 4.61 -27.77 -3.11
C HIS A 276 4.85 -28.15 -4.57
N ILE A 277 5.50 -29.29 -4.81
CA ILE A 277 5.77 -29.78 -6.17
C ILE A 277 4.95 -31.05 -6.40
N GLY A 278 4.13 -31.06 -7.44
CA GLY A 278 3.36 -32.24 -7.82
C GLY A 278 2.16 -31.92 -8.70
N THR A 279 1.28 -32.90 -8.83
CA THR A 279 0.00 -32.75 -9.54
C THR A 279 -0.96 -31.83 -8.77
N TYR A 280 -2.05 -31.42 -9.43
CA TYR A 280 -3.13 -30.65 -8.80
C TYR A 280 -3.62 -31.29 -7.50
N ALA A 281 -3.90 -32.60 -7.53
CA ALA A 281 -4.39 -33.35 -6.36
C ALA A 281 -3.36 -33.36 -5.21
N GLN A 282 -2.07 -33.54 -5.51
CA GLN A 282 -1.01 -33.51 -4.50
C GLN A 282 -0.84 -32.12 -3.88
N CYS A 283 -0.94 -31.06 -4.70
CA CYS A 283 -0.92 -29.69 -4.19
C CYS A 283 -2.15 -29.40 -3.32
N HIS A 284 -3.33 -29.87 -3.69
CA HIS A 284 -4.56 -29.74 -2.87
C HIS A 284 -4.42 -30.42 -1.52
N GLU A 285 -3.91 -31.66 -1.50
CA GLU A 285 -3.66 -32.43 -0.28
C GLU A 285 -2.68 -31.68 0.63
N SER A 286 -1.56 -31.21 0.08
CA SER A 286 -0.56 -30.46 0.84
C SER A 286 -1.13 -29.16 1.41
N LEU A 287 -1.84 -28.36 0.61
CA LEU A 287 -2.43 -27.09 1.05
C LEU A 287 -3.52 -27.30 2.10
N SER A 288 -4.27 -28.41 2.03
CA SER A 288 -5.29 -28.75 3.04
C SER A 288 -4.67 -28.96 4.43
N ALA A 289 -3.43 -29.47 4.52
CA ALA A 289 -2.70 -29.60 5.78
C ALA A 289 -2.32 -28.25 6.43
N TYR A 290 -2.41 -27.15 5.68
CA TYR A 290 -2.25 -25.77 6.15
C TYR A 290 -3.59 -25.05 6.31
N GLY A 291 -4.71 -25.77 6.25
CA GLY A 291 -6.04 -25.19 6.42
C GLY A 291 -6.54 -24.39 5.21
N ILE A 292 -5.97 -24.60 4.03
CA ILE A 292 -6.45 -23.96 2.79
C ILE A 292 -7.51 -24.86 2.15
N PRO A 293 -8.76 -24.42 1.96
CA PRO A 293 -9.83 -25.27 1.45
C PRO A 293 -9.63 -25.66 -0.02
N SER A 294 -9.53 -26.96 -0.30
CA SER A 294 -9.25 -27.49 -1.65
C SER A 294 -10.31 -27.13 -2.70
N HIS A 295 -11.57 -26.98 -2.30
CA HIS A 295 -12.66 -26.59 -3.22
C HIS A 295 -12.51 -25.16 -3.78
N LEU A 296 -11.62 -24.33 -3.22
CA LEU A 296 -11.30 -23.00 -3.72
C LEU A 296 -10.12 -23.01 -4.71
N LEU A 297 -9.42 -24.15 -4.83
CA LEU A 297 -8.20 -24.28 -5.60
C LEU A 297 -8.49 -24.79 -7.01
N PRO A 298 -7.76 -24.34 -8.04
CA PRO A 298 -7.84 -24.88 -9.39
C PRO A 298 -7.70 -26.40 -9.39
N ALA A 299 -8.56 -27.16 -10.08
CA ALA A 299 -8.42 -28.61 -10.22
C ALA A 299 -7.67 -29.04 -11.50
N LYS A 300 -7.48 -28.10 -12.44
CA LYS A 300 -6.79 -28.30 -13.72
C LYS A 300 -6.35 -26.95 -14.32
N CYS A 301 -5.66 -27.00 -15.47
CA CYS A 301 -5.23 -25.79 -16.17
C CYS A 301 -6.39 -24.85 -16.49
N ALA A 302 -6.19 -23.55 -16.24
CA ALA A 302 -7.16 -22.45 -16.38
C ALA A 302 -8.47 -22.57 -15.57
N ASP A 303 -8.69 -23.68 -14.85
CA ASP A 303 -9.85 -23.84 -13.97
C ASP A 303 -9.76 -22.88 -12.78
N SER A 304 -10.82 -22.11 -12.55
CA SER A 304 -10.89 -21.21 -11.42
C SER A 304 -12.26 -21.35 -10.76
N PRO A 305 -12.39 -22.21 -9.74
CA PRO A 305 -13.65 -22.44 -9.04
C PRO A 305 -14.26 -21.15 -8.46
N THR A 306 -13.41 -20.16 -8.18
CA THR A 306 -13.78 -18.89 -7.56
C THR A 306 -14.01 -17.76 -8.56
N ILE A 307 -13.91 -18.00 -9.88
CA ILE A 307 -14.02 -16.93 -10.89
C ILE A 307 -15.36 -16.18 -10.81
N SER A 308 -16.46 -16.88 -10.57
CA SER A 308 -17.79 -16.25 -10.44
C SER A 308 -17.85 -15.28 -9.27
N HIS A 309 -17.21 -15.61 -8.14
CA HIS A 309 -17.10 -14.71 -6.99
C HIS A 309 -16.20 -13.51 -7.28
N HIS A 310 -15.09 -13.73 -7.98
CA HIS A 310 -14.19 -12.66 -8.41
C HIS A 310 -14.88 -11.65 -9.34
N LEU A 311 -15.63 -12.15 -10.33
CA LEU A 311 -16.40 -11.30 -11.23
C LEU A 311 -17.52 -10.55 -10.51
N GLU A 312 -18.14 -11.16 -9.49
CA GLU A 312 -19.14 -10.49 -8.67
C GLU A 312 -18.51 -9.37 -7.82
N TRP A 313 -17.36 -9.61 -7.21
CA TRP A 313 -16.58 -8.58 -6.53
C TRP A 313 -16.22 -7.42 -7.48
N TYR A 314 -15.79 -7.73 -8.71
CA TYR A 314 -15.51 -6.70 -9.72
C TYR A 314 -16.76 -5.87 -10.06
N ARG A 315 -17.92 -6.49 -10.26
CA ARG A 315 -19.18 -5.77 -10.52
C ARG A 315 -19.56 -4.84 -9.37
N GLN A 316 -19.38 -5.29 -8.12
CA GLN A 316 -19.64 -4.46 -6.94
C GLN A 316 -18.72 -3.25 -6.88
N LEU A 317 -17.45 -3.39 -7.29
CA LEU A 317 -16.53 -2.27 -7.43
C LEU A 317 -17.01 -1.28 -8.49
N GLU A 318 -17.38 -1.76 -9.69
CA GLU A 318 -17.92 -0.91 -10.74
C GLU A 318 -19.18 -0.16 -10.29
N GLU A 319 -20.09 -0.84 -9.61
CA GLU A 319 -21.34 -0.25 -9.14
C GLU A 319 -21.09 0.80 -8.06
N SER A 320 -20.13 0.55 -7.17
CA SER A 320 -19.70 1.51 -6.14
C SER A 320 -19.09 2.76 -6.76
N THR A 321 -18.25 2.59 -7.78
CA THR A 321 -17.68 3.71 -8.55
C THR A 321 -18.75 4.52 -9.29
N LYS A 322 -19.70 3.83 -9.95
CA LYS A 322 -20.83 4.48 -10.63
C LYS A 322 -21.72 5.25 -9.65
N LYS A 323 -21.99 4.68 -8.47
CA LYS A 323 -22.72 5.36 -7.39
C LYS A 323 -21.98 6.62 -6.94
N LEU A 324 -20.67 6.54 -6.69
CA LEU A 324 -19.86 7.71 -6.34
C LEU A 324 -19.89 8.81 -7.42
N SER A 325 -19.90 8.43 -8.69
CA SER A 325 -19.94 9.37 -9.82
C SER A 325 -21.32 9.96 -10.12
N THR A 326 -22.41 9.27 -9.73
CA THR A 326 -23.80 9.69 -9.98
C THR A 326 -24.46 10.35 -8.77
N MET A 327 -23.86 10.22 -7.58
CA MET A 327 -24.25 11.06 -6.46
C MET A 327 -23.98 12.52 -6.83
N PRO A 328 -24.97 13.44 -6.69
CA PRO A 328 -24.63 14.87 -6.62
C PRO A 328 -23.55 15.00 -5.54
N PRO A 329 -22.53 15.87 -5.70
CA PRO A 329 -21.42 15.96 -4.76
C PRO A 329 -21.96 15.89 -3.35
N SER A 330 -21.80 14.73 -2.71
CA SER A 330 -22.34 14.50 -1.38
C SER A 330 -21.68 15.55 -0.50
N PRO A 331 -22.44 16.29 0.32
CA PRO A 331 -21.84 17.26 1.23
C PRO A 331 -20.80 16.50 2.03
N SER A 332 -19.54 16.86 1.79
CA SER A 332 -18.33 16.15 2.17
C SER A 332 -18.21 16.10 3.69
N ALA A 333 -19.00 15.27 4.38
CA ALA A 333 -19.19 15.36 5.82
C ALA A 333 -19.12 16.83 6.29
N SER A 334 -19.84 17.71 5.59
CA SER A 334 -19.79 19.13 5.91
C SER A 334 -20.26 19.22 7.35
N PRO A 335 -19.45 19.75 8.27
CA PRO A 335 -19.92 20.09 9.60
C PRO A 335 -21.26 20.82 9.47
N ALA A 336 -22.19 20.59 10.40
CA ALA A 336 -23.50 21.23 10.41
C ALA A 336 -23.38 22.71 10.00
N PRO A 337 -24.29 23.25 9.18
CA PRO A 337 -24.24 24.65 8.74
C PRO A 337 -23.90 25.57 9.92
N GLY A 338 -22.89 26.43 9.77
CA GLY A 338 -22.38 27.27 10.85
C GLY A 338 -21.25 26.66 11.69
N THR A 339 -20.76 25.45 11.41
CA THR A 339 -19.63 24.82 12.12
C THR A 339 -18.42 24.52 11.22
N TYR A 340 -17.25 24.29 11.83
CA TYR A 340 -15.99 23.97 11.16
C TYR A 340 -15.37 22.69 11.71
N CYS A 341 -14.57 21.99 10.90
CA CYS A 341 -13.76 20.84 11.31
C CYS A 341 -12.27 21.18 11.33
N ASP A 342 -11.45 20.25 11.80
CA ASP A 342 -9.99 20.42 11.92
C ASP A 342 -9.28 20.67 10.58
N LYS A 343 -9.91 20.34 9.45
CA LYS A 343 -9.38 20.58 8.10
C LYS A 343 -9.64 22.00 7.58
N ASP A 344 -10.56 22.74 8.21
CA ASP A 344 -10.98 24.06 7.73
C ASP A 344 -9.96 25.18 8.06
N VAL A 345 -9.82 26.13 7.14
CA VAL A 345 -8.90 27.27 7.20
C VAL A 345 -9.68 28.52 7.63
N LEU A 346 -9.65 28.81 8.92
CA LEU A 346 -10.49 29.85 9.55
C LEU A 346 -9.90 31.25 9.44
N PHE A 347 -10.63 32.22 8.89
CA PHE A 347 -10.30 33.64 8.90
C PHE A 347 -10.50 34.22 10.32
N GLY A 348 -9.69 35.24 10.67
CA GLY A 348 -9.74 35.89 12.00
C GLY A 348 -8.66 35.41 12.99
N HIS A 349 -8.88 35.63 14.29
CA HIS A 349 -7.88 35.44 15.36
C HIS A 349 -7.63 33.98 15.80
N LYS A 350 -8.06 32.98 15.02
CA LYS A 350 -7.86 31.55 15.30
C LYS A 350 -6.55 31.02 14.69
N ARG A 351 -5.42 31.66 15.00
CA ARG A 351 -4.12 31.30 14.40
C ARG A 351 -3.71 29.85 14.65
N ASN A 352 -4.05 29.29 15.80
CA ASN A 352 -3.64 27.94 16.21
C ASN A 352 -4.55 26.80 15.74
N HIS A 353 -5.55 27.11 14.91
CA HIS A 353 -6.39 26.06 14.31
C HIS A 353 -5.55 25.13 13.41
N THR A 354 -5.84 23.84 13.45
CA THR A 354 -5.16 22.76 12.71
C THR A 354 -5.13 23.03 11.20
N GLY A 355 -6.25 23.39 10.58
CA GLY A 355 -6.27 23.78 9.15
C GLY A 355 -5.45 25.05 8.85
N ASN A 356 -5.42 26.04 9.75
CA ASN A 356 -4.55 27.21 9.59
C ASN A 356 -3.06 26.84 9.74
N ALA A 357 -2.72 25.87 10.59
CA ALA A 357 -1.37 25.33 10.72
C ALA A 357 -0.94 24.56 9.47
N LEU A 358 -1.83 23.73 8.92
CA LEU A 358 -1.61 23.02 7.65
C LEU A 358 -1.35 24.02 6.50
N MET A 359 -2.19 25.05 6.36
CA MET A 359 -1.99 26.10 5.35
C MET A 359 -0.62 26.78 5.50
N ARG A 360 -0.20 27.12 6.73
CA ARG A 360 1.13 27.71 6.96
C ARG A 360 2.25 26.77 6.57
N LYS A 361 2.15 25.49 6.92
CA LYS A 361 3.13 24.47 6.56
C LYS A 361 3.24 24.31 5.04
N LEU A 362 2.12 24.29 4.32
CA LEU A 362 2.11 24.27 2.84
C LEU A 362 2.77 25.52 2.24
N VAL A 363 2.52 26.68 2.84
CA VAL A 363 3.18 27.95 2.44
C VAL A 363 4.69 27.90 2.70
N GLU A 364 5.13 27.41 3.86
CA GLU A 364 6.54 27.24 4.21
C GLU A 364 7.26 26.33 3.19
N LEU A 365 6.64 25.20 2.84
CA LEU A 365 7.18 24.24 1.86
C LEU A 365 7.31 24.81 0.43
N GLN A 366 6.50 25.82 0.08
CA GLN A 366 6.48 26.42 -1.26
C GLN A 366 7.12 27.82 -1.30
N GLN A 367 7.67 28.30 -0.18
CA GLN A 367 8.16 29.69 -0.03
C GLN A 367 9.27 30.01 -1.03
N GLU A 368 10.24 29.12 -1.20
CA GLU A 368 11.36 29.31 -2.14
C GLU A 368 10.87 29.40 -3.60
N ALA A 369 10.02 28.45 -4.02
CA ALA A 369 9.41 28.46 -5.35
C ALA A 369 8.55 29.73 -5.58
N TYR A 370 7.86 30.19 -4.55
CA TYR A 370 7.08 31.43 -4.60
C TYR A 370 7.96 32.67 -4.73
N ASP A 371 9.14 32.69 -4.10
CA ASP A 371 10.06 33.82 -4.17
C ASP A 371 10.70 33.97 -5.55
N LEU A 372 11.03 32.85 -6.20
CA LEU A 372 11.59 32.79 -7.56
C LEU A 372 10.54 33.00 -8.67
N ALA A 373 9.26 32.78 -8.39
CA ALA A 373 8.22 32.82 -9.40
C ALA A 373 7.88 34.27 -9.88
N PRO A 374 7.57 34.45 -11.18
CA PRO A 374 6.99 35.71 -11.67
C PRO A 374 5.55 35.90 -11.15
N LYS A 375 4.99 37.11 -11.30
CA LYS A 375 3.67 37.48 -10.74
C LYS A 375 2.55 36.48 -11.07
N ALA A 376 2.49 35.99 -12.32
CA ALA A 376 1.53 34.97 -12.73
C ALA A 376 1.78 33.59 -12.07
N GLY A 377 3.05 33.23 -11.86
CA GLY A 377 3.44 32.00 -11.16
C GLY A 377 3.08 32.04 -9.68
N LYS A 378 3.22 33.20 -9.02
CA LYS A 378 2.79 33.40 -7.63
C LYS A 378 1.30 33.18 -7.43
N VAL A 379 0.48 33.66 -8.38
CA VAL A 379 -0.97 33.44 -8.37
C VAL A 379 -1.27 31.95 -8.50
N LYS A 380 -0.61 31.24 -9.44
CA LYS A 380 -0.79 29.80 -9.61
C LYS A 380 -0.38 29.00 -8.37
N LEU A 381 0.74 29.34 -7.74
CA LEU A 381 1.20 28.68 -6.51
C LEU A 381 0.22 28.88 -5.35
N ALA A 382 -0.31 30.10 -5.18
CA ALA A 382 -1.31 30.37 -4.15
C ALA A 382 -2.63 29.60 -4.41
N MET A 383 -3.10 29.56 -5.66
CA MET A 383 -4.28 28.78 -6.05
C MET A 383 -4.07 27.28 -5.84
N LYS A 384 -2.88 26.75 -6.16
CA LYS A 384 -2.55 25.33 -5.94
C LYS A 384 -2.69 24.93 -4.47
N ILE A 385 -2.26 25.78 -3.53
CA ILE A 385 -2.43 25.51 -2.10
C ILE A 385 -3.91 25.52 -1.69
N VAL A 386 -4.71 26.43 -2.25
CA VAL A 386 -6.17 26.45 -2.01
C VAL A 386 -6.81 25.16 -2.51
N GLU A 387 -6.47 24.73 -3.73
CA GLU A 387 -6.95 23.49 -4.33
C GLU A 387 -6.54 22.26 -3.51
N GLN A 388 -5.30 22.19 -3.01
CA GLN A 388 -4.83 21.10 -2.14
C GLN A 388 -5.65 21.00 -0.85
N ILE A 389 -5.96 22.13 -0.22
CA ILE A 389 -6.76 22.15 1.00
C ILE A 389 -8.21 21.73 0.71
N GLN A 390 -8.78 22.19 -0.40
CA GLN A 390 -10.13 21.80 -0.82
C GLN A 390 -10.21 20.31 -1.20
N GLN A 391 -9.21 19.78 -1.92
CA GLN A 391 -9.14 18.36 -2.30
C GLN A 391 -8.99 17.42 -1.10
N SER A 392 -8.34 17.86 -0.02
CA SER A 392 -8.24 17.11 1.24
C SER A 392 -9.49 17.22 2.13
N GLY A 393 -10.52 17.94 1.66
CA GLY A 393 -11.81 18.14 2.33
C GLY A 393 -11.86 19.33 3.30
N GLY A 394 -10.91 20.27 3.22
CA GLY A 394 -10.90 21.50 4.02
C GLY A 394 -11.50 22.69 3.27
N ARG A 395 -12.25 23.55 3.97
CA ARG A 395 -12.85 24.77 3.42
C ARG A 395 -12.16 26.02 3.96
N PHE A 396 -12.28 27.12 3.25
CA PHE A 396 -11.82 28.42 3.74
C PHE A 396 -13.01 29.18 4.32
N LEU A 397 -13.05 29.37 5.63
CA LEU A 397 -14.25 29.85 6.33
C LEU A 397 -14.03 31.20 7.01
N ARG A 398 -15.04 32.06 6.98
CA ARG A 398 -15.10 33.33 7.73
C ARG A 398 -16.38 33.36 8.56
N ARG A 399 -16.39 34.11 9.65
CA ARG A 399 -17.63 34.47 10.34
C ARG A 399 -18.40 35.53 9.57
N ASP A 400 -19.70 35.30 9.39
CA ASP A 400 -20.63 36.34 8.97
C ASP A 400 -21.09 37.21 10.15
N ASP A 401 -22.06 38.10 9.89
CA ASP A 401 -22.60 39.03 10.88
C ASP A 401 -23.49 38.34 11.93
N GLU A 402 -23.98 37.13 11.64
CA GLU A 402 -24.78 36.29 12.53
C GLU A 402 -23.89 35.40 13.42
N GLY A 403 -22.59 35.31 13.10
CA GLY A 403 -21.57 34.58 13.87
C GLY A 403 -21.29 33.17 13.35
N ASP A 404 -21.91 32.79 12.23
CA ASP A 404 -21.81 31.49 11.59
C ASP A 404 -20.63 31.40 10.63
N TRP A 405 -20.09 30.19 10.51
CA TRP A 405 -18.98 29.92 9.61
C TRP A 405 -19.47 29.70 8.17
N VAL A 406 -19.13 30.66 7.31
CA VAL A 406 -19.48 30.64 5.88
C VAL A 406 -18.23 30.49 5.02
N GLU A 407 -18.34 29.73 3.95
CA GLU A 407 -17.24 29.55 2.99
C GLU A 407 -16.98 30.82 2.18
N VAL A 408 -15.71 31.16 2.01
CA VAL A 408 -15.30 32.33 1.23
C VAL A 408 -15.05 31.94 -0.22
N SER A 409 -15.11 32.92 -1.13
CA SER A 409 -14.76 32.68 -2.54
C SER A 409 -13.30 32.26 -2.71
N SER A 410 -13.02 31.51 -3.78
CA SER A 410 -11.65 31.08 -4.11
C SER A 410 -10.65 32.24 -4.20
N ASP A 411 -11.08 33.42 -4.66
CA ASP A 411 -10.25 34.62 -4.66
C ASP A 411 -9.84 35.06 -3.26
N LYS A 412 -10.77 35.02 -2.29
CA LYS A 412 -10.50 35.35 -0.89
C LYS A 412 -9.61 34.30 -0.23
N ALA A 413 -9.83 33.02 -0.51
CA ALA A 413 -8.98 31.93 -0.05
C ALA A 413 -7.54 32.10 -0.54
N ARG A 414 -7.38 32.38 -1.85
CA ARG A 414 -6.10 32.66 -2.48
C ARG A 414 -5.42 33.89 -1.87
N ASP A 415 -6.16 34.98 -1.63
CA ASP A 415 -5.60 36.19 -1.03
C ASP A 415 -5.05 35.92 0.39
N LYS A 416 -5.73 35.08 1.17
CA LYS A 416 -5.24 34.64 2.49
C LYS A 416 -3.95 33.85 2.38
N VAL A 417 -3.84 32.92 1.44
CA VAL A 417 -2.60 32.17 1.17
C VAL A 417 -1.49 33.13 0.73
N ALA A 418 -1.75 34.02 -0.22
CA ALA A 418 -0.78 35.01 -0.71
C ALA A 418 -0.33 35.99 0.39
N HIS A 419 -1.21 36.32 1.34
CA HIS A 419 -0.87 37.12 2.51
C HIS A 419 0.02 36.34 3.48
N THR A 420 -0.19 35.03 3.59
CA THR A 420 0.62 34.14 4.43
C THR A 420 2.04 34.01 3.89
N PHE A 421 2.23 33.85 2.57
CA PHE A 421 3.55 33.94 1.92
C PHE A 421 4.27 35.26 2.25
N ARG A 422 3.56 36.40 2.12
CA ARG A 422 4.13 37.72 2.40
C ARG A 422 4.53 37.89 3.87
N ASN A 423 3.71 37.40 4.79
CA ASN A 423 4.00 37.42 6.22
C ASN A 423 5.23 36.57 6.56
N LEU A 424 5.29 35.34 6.03
CA LEU A 424 6.41 34.43 6.26
C LEU A 424 7.73 35.05 5.77
N ARG A 425 7.73 35.59 4.55
CA ARG A 425 8.90 36.31 4.01
C ARG A 425 9.36 37.44 4.93
N ARG A 426 8.44 38.27 5.45
CA ARG A 426 8.77 39.36 6.37
C ARG A 426 9.38 38.84 7.68
N THR A 427 8.87 37.74 8.22
CA THR A 427 9.40 37.13 9.44
C THR A 427 10.80 36.56 9.23
N LEU A 428 11.06 35.92 8.10
CA LEU A 428 12.39 35.39 7.75
C LEU A 428 13.42 36.51 7.57
N SER A 429 13.03 37.63 6.95
CA SER A 429 13.90 38.80 6.79
C SER A 429 14.18 39.58 8.09
N GLN A 430 13.46 39.30 9.18
CA GLN A 430 13.69 39.92 10.50
C GLN A 430 14.54 39.04 11.43
N GLN A 431 14.81 37.79 11.03
CA GLN A 431 15.63 36.82 11.77
C GLN A 431 17.04 36.66 11.18
N GLN A 432 17.30 37.30 10.04
CA GLN A 432 18.63 37.56 9.46
C GLN A 432 19.07 38.97 9.86
#